data_AF-A0A9W8BHD0-F1
#
_entry.id   AF-A0A9W8BHD0-F1
#
_cell.length_a   1.000
_cell.length_b   1.000
_cell.length_c   1.000
_cell.angle_alpha   90.00
_cell.angle_beta   90.00
_cell.angle_gamma   90.00
#
_symmetry.space_group_name_H-M   'P 1'
#
loop_
_entity.id
_entity.type
_entity.pdbx_description
1 polymer ?
#
loop_
_entity_poly.entity_id
_entity_poly.type
_entity_poly.pdbx_seq_one_letter_code
_entity_poly.pdbx_strand_id
1 'polypeptide(L)'
;ARISVVFGDEPEEESKPELPAPSASEAGMQLCVNCGSSIPTPRLDMHRIVCGRHNTKCTRCARVFKIGSDEAARHWHCELCDIAGDVDDSAKHMHFYHTPVKCTCNPDRAAFASIVELAEHRRTVCAERLIECRFCHNIEPQGPASENAMDIMDGLCAHEVYCGSRTIECSKCKANVRIRQVQVHMKMHQMREQEARDNMVPCANKECNRERASNPLGLCATCFGPFYTGQHDPDNQKLLKRLTRALHAQLTRGCGNQLCRNPLCASGVRNSAPSTDSDAMTLSETAAATKMIPILKAYTPLCTGRQSTIDYASIELRLCTQSSQA
;
A
#
# COMPACT_ATOMS: atom_id res chain seq x y z
N ALA A 1 -10.73 18.48 12.95
CA ALA A 1 -10.47 17.16 13.55
C ALA A 1 -9.76 16.29 12.51
N ARG A 2 -8.44 16.20 12.60
CA ARG A 2 -7.59 15.40 11.71
C ARG A 2 -7.49 14.00 12.31
N ILE A 3 -7.99 12.99 11.61
CA ILE A 3 -7.78 11.59 11.98
C ILE A 3 -6.64 11.10 11.10
N SER A 4 -5.46 10.99 11.70
CA SER A 4 -4.26 10.41 11.10
C SER A 4 -4.38 8.90 11.20
N VAL A 5 -4.44 8.20 10.07
CA VAL A 5 -4.32 6.73 10.04
C VAL A 5 -2.87 6.41 9.71
N VAL A 6 -2.14 5.92 10.71
CA VAL A 6 -0.77 5.41 10.57
C VAL A 6 -0.87 4.00 10.02
N PHE A 7 -0.16 3.75 8.91
CA PHE A 7 0.15 2.41 8.42
C PHE A 7 1.41 1.91 9.12
N GLY A 8 1.33 0.70 9.66
CA GLY A 8 2.42 -0.14 10.18
C GLY A 8 1.77 -1.49 10.51
N ASP A 9 2.38 -2.65 10.37
CA ASP A 9 3.68 -3.07 9.85
C ASP A 9 3.48 -4.51 9.34
N GLU A 10 4.52 -5.07 8.73
CA GLU A 10 4.64 -6.45 8.24
C GLU A 10 4.20 -7.51 9.27
N PRO A 11 3.77 -8.71 8.85
CA PRO A 11 3.31 -9.73 9.79
C PRO A 11 4.49 -10.20 10.65
N GLU A 12 4.44 -9.86 11.93
CA GLU A 12 5.34 -10.37 12.95
C GLU A 12 5.26 -11.91 12.97
N GLU A 13 6.43 -12.52 12.81
CA GLU A 13 6.66 -13.95 12.97
C GLU A 13 6.33 -14.32 14.43
N GLU A 14 5.22 -15.03 14.64
CA GLU A 14 4.81 -15.50 15.98
C GLU A 14 5.93 -16.35 16.59
N SER A 15 6.67 -15.73 17.51
CA SER A 15 7.60 -16.39 18.41
C SER A 15 6.85 -17.46 19.19
N LYS A 16 7.24 -18.72 18.95
CA LYS A 16 6.95 -19.89 19.78
C LYS A 16 6.91 -19.50 21.26
N PRO A 17 5.90 -19.94 22.05
CA PRO A 17 5.96 -19.79 23.49
C PRO A 17 7.19 -20.57 24.00
N GLU A 18 8.16 -19.84 24.55
CA GLU A 18 9.26 -20.42 25.29
C GLU A 18 8.68 -21.21 26.47
N LEU A 19 8.85 -22.52 26.40
CA LEU A 19 8.53 -23.45 27.48
C LEU A 19 9.30 -23.01 28.73
N PRO A 20 8.64 -22.89 29.90
CA PRO A 20 9.37 -22.61 31.13
C PRO A 20 10.37 -23.75 31.38
N ALA A 21 11.60 -23.37 31.71
CA ALA A 21 12.70 -24.26 32.05
C ALA A 21 12.24 -25.36 33.04
N PRO A 22 12.78 -26.60 32.92
CA PRO A 22 12.31 -27.74 33.69
C PRO A 22 12.56 -27.50 35.18
N SER A 23 11.49 -27.14 35.89
CA SER A 23 11.48 -27.18 37.34
C SER A 23 11.75 -28.62 37.78
N ALA A 24 12.69 -28.81 38.70
CA ALA A 24 13.17 -30.09 39.21
C ALA A 24 12.12 -30.86 40.05
N SER A 25 10.92 -31.08 39.49
CA SER A 25 9.81 -31.87 40.07
C SER A 25 9.30 -32.96 39.12
N GLU A 26 9.97 -33.24 38.00
CA GLU A 26 9.63 -34.33 37.06
C GLU A 26 10.39 -35.64 37.34
N ALA A 27 11.37 -35.64 38.24
CA ALA A 27 12.27 -36.78 38.50
C ALA A 27 11.62 -37.97 39.27
N GLY A 28 10.30 -38.08 39.27
CA GLY A 28 9.61 -39.13 40.00
C GLY A 28 8.15 -39.32 39.66
N MET A 29 7.68 -38.92 38.47
CA MET A 29 6.31 -39.18 38.01
C MET A 29 6.29 -40.14 36.81
N GLN A 30 5.43 -41.14 36.85
CA GLN A 30 5.20 -42.12 35.79
C GLN A 30 3.72 -42.16 35.42
N LEU A 31 3.42 -42.37 34.13
CA LEU A 31 2.06 -42.48 33.63
C LEU A 31 1.48 -43.87 33.95
N CYS A 32 0.25 -43.90 34.45
CA CYS A 32 -0.46 -45.16 34.64
C CYS A 32 -1.01 -45.68 33.30
N VAL A 33 -0.69 -46.93 32.95
CA VAL A 33 -1.11 -47.59 31.70
C VAL A 33 -2.64 -47.78 31.58
N ASN A 34 -3.36 -47.72 32.72
CA ASN A 34 -4.81 -47.89 32.74
C ASN A 34 -5.56 -46.56 32.69
N CYS A 35 -5.22 -45.58 33.53
CA CYS A 35 -5.93 -44.30 33.58
C CYS A 35 -5.27 -43.13 32.83
N GLY A 36 -4.02 -43.29 32.36
CA GLY A 36 -3.27 -42.23 31.68
C GLY A 36 -2.83 -41.07 32.57
N SER A 37 -3.18 -41.06 33.87
CA SER A 37 -2.79 -40.00 34.80
C SER A 37 -1.30 -40.06 35.16
N SER A 38 -0.68 -38.91 35.41
CA SER A 38 0.68 -38.80 35.95
C SER A 38 0.70 -39.02 37.45
N ILE A 39 1.53 -39.96 37.91
CA ILE A 39 1.50 -40.45 39.29
C ILE A 39 2.93 -40.58 39.81
N PRO A 40 3.22 -40.19 41.06
CA PRO A 40 4.53 -40.40 41.63
C PRO A 40 4.95 -41.88 41.64
N THR A 41 6.16 -42.18 41.15
CA THR A 41 6.76 -43.53 41.07
C THR A 41 6.58 -44.37 42.35
N PRO A 42 6.83 -43.86 43.58
CA PRO A 42 6.68 -44.69 44.79
C PRO A 42 5.23 -45.09 45.11
N ARG A 43 4.23 -44.43 44.52
CA ARG A 43 2.79 -44.74 44.73
C ARG A 43 2.15 -45.41 43.52
N LEU A 44 2.90 -45.61 42.44
CA LEU A 44 2.36 -46.12 41.18
C LEU A 44 1.79 -47.53 41.34
N ASP A 45 2.48 -48.41 42.07
CA ASP A 45 2.03 -49.79 42.24
C ASP A 45 0.73 -49.89 43.04
N MET A 46 0.60 -49.10 44.10
CA MET A 46 -0.66 -48.99 44.86
C MET A 46 -1.77 -48.40 44.00
N HIS A 47 -1.46 -47.36 43.22
CA HIS A 47 -2.44 -46.78 42.31
C HIS A 47 -2.87 -47.78 41.23
N ARG A 48 -1.96 -48.57 40.64
CA ARG A 48 -2.28 -49.57 39.61
C ARG A 48 -3.31 -50.59 40.10
N ILE A 49 -3.18 -51.04 41.35
CA ILE A 49 -4.13 -51.98 41.97
C ILE A 49 -5.50 -51.33 42.17
N VAL A 50 -5.56 -50.12 42.73
CA VAL A 50 -6.83 -49.42 42.98
C VAL A 50 -7.50 -49.00 41.68
N CYS A 51 -6.71 -48.51 40.71
CA CYS A 51 -7.17 -48.11 39.39
C CYS A 51 -7.67 -49.32 38.58
N GLY A 52 -6.99 -50.47 38.63
CA GLY A 52 -7.44 -51.68 37.95
C GLY A 52 -8.74 -52.25 38.52
N ARG A 53 -9.01 -52.00 39.81
CA ARG A 53 -10.23 -52.46 40.50
C ARG A 53 -11.44 -51.56 40.27
N HIS A 54 -11.21 -50.26 40.08
CA HIS A 54 -12.30 -49.29 40.00
C HIS A 54 -12.47 -48.68 38.62
N ASN A 55 -11.49 -48.81 37.72
CA ASN A 55 -11.54 -48.15 36.42
C ASN A 55 -11.33 -49.14 35.26
N THR A 56 -12.19 -49.05 34.25
CA THR A 56 -12.10 -49.74 32.98
C THR A 56 -11.80 -48.75 31.86
N LYS A 57 -10.81 -49.07 31.03
CA LYS A 57 -10.55 -48.32 29.79
C LYS A 57 -11.35 -48.90 28.63
N CYS A 58 -11.93 -48.05 27.81
CA CYS A 58 -12.52 -48.45 26.54
C CYS A 58 -11.41 -48.89 25.56
N THR A 59 -11.61 -50.02 24.89
CA THR A 59 -10.64 -50.58 23.94
C THR A 59 -10.55 -49.81 22.63
N ARG A 60 -11.58 -49.02 22.28
CA ARG A 60 -11.64 -48.23 21.04
C ARG A 60 -11.24 -46.77 21.21
N CYS A 61 -11.72 -46.06 22.23
CA CYS A 61 -11.39 -44.62 22.42
C CYS A 61 -10.40 -44.33 23.56
N ALA A 62 -9.93 -45.35 24.28
CA ALA A 62 -9.02 -45.21 25.43
C ALA A 62 -9.54 -44.32 26.58
N ARG A 63 -10.83 -43.93 26.60
CA ARG A 63 -11.44 -43.26 27.76
C ARG A 63 -11.58 -44.21 28.93
N VAL A 64 -11.45 -43.64 30.12
CA VAL A 64 -11.38 -44.38 31.39
C VAL A 64 -12.67 -44.09 32.15
N PHE A 65 -13.42 -45.15 32.43
CA PHE A 65 -14.69 -45.07 33.17
C PHE A 65 -14.57 -45.84 34.48
N LYS A 66 -15.46 -45.55 35.43
CA LYS A 66 -15.54 -46.34 36.66
C LYS A 66 -16.30 -47.65 36.41
N ILE A 67 -15.80 -48.75 36.94
CA ILE A 67 -16.44 -50.07 36.90
C ILE A 67 -17.79 -49.96 37.61
N GLY A 68 -18.87 -50.26 36.89
CA GLY A 68 -20.25 -50.17 37.41
C GLY A 68 -20.87 -48.77 37.36
N SER A 69 -20.25 -47.80 36.69
CA SER A 69 -20.88 -46.49 36.44
C SER A 69 -21.82 -46.52 35.25
N ASP A 70 -22.93 -45.77 35.34
CA ASP A 70 -23.89 -45.58 34.24
C ASP A 70 -23.24 -44.95 33.01
N GLU A 71 -22.15 -44.20 33.19
CA GLU A 71 -21.36 -43.59 32.11
C GLU A 71 -20.63 -44.62 31.24
N ALA A 72 -20.15 -45.71 31.85
CA ALA A 72 -19.52 -46.81 31.12
C ALA A 72 -20.57 -47.62 30.32
N ALA A 73 -21.75 -47.82 30.91
CA ALA A 73 -22.84 -48.59 30.29
C ALA A 73 -23.49 -47.85 29.12
N ARG A 74 -23.59 -46.53 29.21
CA ARG A 74 -24.11 -45.66 28.15
C ARG A 74 -23.03 -45.17 27.19
N HIS A 75 -21.79 -45.67 27.29
CA HIS A 75 -20.75 -45.33 26.34
C HIS A 75 -20.99 -46.03 24.99
N TRP A 76 -21.06 -45.24 23.92
CA TRP A 76 -21.35 -45.71 22.57
C TRP A 76 -20.27 -45.30 21.57
N HIS A 77 -20.08 -46.12 20.55
CA HIS A 77 -19.21 -45.86 19.40
C HIS A 77 -20.01 -45.97 18.11
N CYS A 78 -19.76 -45.04 17.20
CA CYS A 78 -20.25 -45.19 15.84
C CYS A 78 -19.50 -46.32 15.12
N GLU A 79 -20.20 -47.06 14.25
CA GLU A 79 -19.61 -48.11 13.41
C GLU A 79 -19.10 -47.57 12.07
N LEU A 80 -19.56 -46.38 11.68
CA LEU A 80 -19.26 -45.72 10.41
C LEU A 80 -18.16 -44.66 10.55
N CYS A 81 -17.87 -44.19 11.76
CA CYS A 81 -16.80 -43.24 12.04
C CYS A 81 -16.20 -43.45 13.44
N ASP A 82 -15.04 -42.87 13.70
CA ASP A 82 -14.29 -43.06 14.95
C ASP A 82 -14.82 -42.20 16.14
N ILE A 83 -16.04 -41.69 16.04
CA ILE A 83 -16.65 -40.86 17.09
C ILE A 83 -17.24 -41.75 18.18
N ALA A 84 -17.00 -41.35 19.43
CA ALA A 84 -17.55 -42.01 20.61
C ALA A 84 -18.33 -41.02 21.48
N GLY A 85 -19.45 -41.46 22.04
CA GLY A 85 -20.40 -40.61 22.75
C GLY A 85 -21.22 -41.39 23.76
N ASP A 86 -22.39 -40.83 24.05
CA ASP A 86 -23.44 -41.46 24.85
C ASP A 86 -24.44 -42.17 23.91
N VAL A 87 -25.07 -43.24 24.37
CA VAL A 87 -26.15 -43.95 23.65
C VAL A 87 -27.29 -42.99 23.33
N ASP A 88 -27.60 -42.04 24.21
CA ASP A 88 -28.68 -41.05 24.00
C ASP A 88 -28.38 -40.09 22.82
N ASP A 89 -27.10 -39.85 22.53
CA ASP A 89 -26.67 -38.99 21.42
C ASP A 89 -26.42 -39.76 20.11
N SER A 90 -26.47 -41.09 20.15
CA SER A 90 -26.24 -41.94 18.97
C SER A 90 -27.21 -41.63 17.82
N ALA A 91 -28.48 -41.42 18.14
CA ALA A 91 -29.51 -41.09 17.16
C ALA A 91 -29.27 -39.72 16.51
N LYS A 92 -28.85 -38.72 17.29
CA LYS A 92 -28.50 -37.39 16.76
C LYS A 92 -27.26 -37.49 15.87
N HIS A 93 -26.24 -38.22 16.32
CA HIS A 93 -25.02 -38.40 15.54
C HIS A 93 -25.33 -39.06 14.18
N MET A 94 -26.10 -40.16 14.16
CA MET A 94 -26.54 -40.80 12.91
C MET A 94 -27.31 -39.84 12.00
N HIS A 95 -28.17 -39.01 12.60
CA HIS A 95 -28.92 -38.01 11.85
C HIS A 95 -28.01 -36.96 11.19
N PHE A 96 -27.07 -36.37 11.94
CA PHE A 96 -26.22 -35.29 11.41
C PHE A 96 -25.09 -35.76 10.49
N TYR A 97 -24.46 -36.90 10.80
CA TYR A 97 -23.22 -37.34 10.14
C TYR A 97 -23.41 -38.44 9.11
N HIS A 98 -24.51 -39.20 9.16
CA HIS A 98 -24.71 -40.36 8.28
C HIS A 98 -26.04 -40.36 7.54
N THR A 99 -26.85 -39.30 7.69
CA THR A 99 -28.06 -39.15 6.88
C THR A 99 -27.72 -38.40 5.58
N PRO A 100 -27.91 -39.04 4.42
CA PRO A 100 -27.67 -38.38 3.15
C PRO A 100 -28.80 -37.40 2.84
N VAL A 101 -28.46 -36.16 2.51
CA VAL A 101 -29.44 -35.09 2.23
C VAL A 101 -29.10 -34.38 0.93
N LYS A 102 -30.12 -34.03 0.14
CA LYS A 102 -29.97 -33.26 -1.11
C LYS A 102 -30.18 -31.76 -0.86
N CYS A 103 -29.44 -30.92 -1.57
CA CYS A 103 -29.66 -29.48 -1.61
C CYS A 103 -30.79 -29.13 -2.61
N THR A 104 -31.56 -28.10 -2.31
CA THR A 104 -32.56 -27.49 -3.20
C THR A 104 -31.94 -26.77 -4.39
N CYS A 105 -30.72 -26.25 -4.20
CA CYS A 105 -29.97 -25.44 -5.16
C CYS A 105 -29.63 -26.14 -6.48
N ASN A 106 -29.53 -27.47 -6.51
CA ASN A 106 -29.36 -28.22 -7.75
C ASN A 106 -29.98 -29.62 -7.60
N PRO A 107 -31.17 -29.87 -8.20
CA PRO A 107 -31.87 -31.14 -8.07
C PRO A 107 -31.11 -32.31 -8.72
N ASP A 108 -30.22 -32.03 -9.67
CA ASP A 108 -29.46 -33.04 -10.42
C ASP A 108 -28.17 -33.47 -9.71
N ARG A 109 -27.76 -32.75 -8.66
CA ARG A 109 -26.58 -33.11 -7.88
C ARG A 109 -26.85 -34.35 -7.01
N ALA A 110 -25.84 -35.22 -6.90
CA ALA A 110 -25.86 -36.32 -5.94
C ALA A 110 -26.10 -35.81 -4.51
N ALA A 111 -26.74 -36.65 -3.67
CA ALA A 111 -26.93 -36.34 -2.26
C ALA A 111 -25.57 -36.19 -1.55
N PHE A 112 -25.50 -35.27 -0.60
CA PHE A 112 -24.35 -35.16 0.30
C PHE A 112 -24.36 -36.34 1.28
N ALA A 113 -23.20 -36.79 1.74
CA ALA A 113 -23.11 -37.93 2.64
C ALA A 113 -23.62 -37.60 4.06
N SER A 114 -23.56 -36.31 4.44
CA SER A 114 -24.00 -35.84 5.75
C SER A 114 -24.67 -34.46 5.69
N ILE A 115 -25.38 -34.11 6.77
CA ILE A 115 -25.94 -32.76 6.96
C ILE A 115 -24.82 -31.73 7.15
N VAL A 116 -23.69 -32.13 7.74
CA VAL A 116 -22.53 -31.25 7.93
C VAL A 116 -21.92 -30.82 6.59
N GLU A 117 -21.75 -31.77 5.66
CA GLU A 117 -21.30 -31.47 4.30
C GLU A 117 -22.28 -30.57 3.56
N LEU A 118 -23.60 -30.79 3.74
CA LEU A 118 -24.62 -29.91 3.18
C LEU A 118 -24.52 -28.49 3.75
N ALA A 119 -24.27 -28.35 5.06
CA ALA A 119 -24.08 -27.06 5.70
C ALA A 119 -22.83 -26.34 5.17
N GLU A 120 -21.72 -27.06 4.97
CA GLU A 120 -20.51 -26.52 4.35
C GLU A 120 -20.77 -26.06 2.92
N HIS A 121 -21.47 -26.87 2.12
CA HIS A 121 -21.88 -26.47 0.78
C HIS A 121 -22.75 -25.21 0.78
N ARG A 122 -23.78 -25.16 1.64
CA ARG A 122 -24.67 -23.99 1.81
C ARG A 122 -23.91 -22.73 2.20
N ARG A 123 -22.82 -22.86 2.96
CA ARG A 123 -21.97 -21.73 3.35
C ARG A 123 -20.97 -21.31 2.28
N THR A 124 -20.63 -22.14 1.31
CA THR A 124 -19.49 -21.86 0.41
C THR A 124 -19.90 -21.66 -1.05
N VAL A 125 -20.49 -22.68 -1.68
CA VAL A 125 -20.67 -22.76 -3.14
C VAL A 125 -22.15 -22.88 -3.55
N CYS A 126 -23.07 -22.88 -2.60
CA CYS A 126 -24.49 -23.03 -2.90
C CYS A 126 -25.03 -21.84 -3.69
N ALA A 127 -25.66 -22.10 -4.83
CA ALA A 127 -26.26 -21.06 -5.67
C ALA A 127 -27.37 -20.25 -4.97
N GLU A 128 -28.04 -20.85 -3.98
CA GLU A 128 -29.09 -20.20 -3.18
C GLU A 128 -28.52 -19.46 -1.96
N ARG A 129 -27.20 -19.48 -1.75
CA ARG A 129 -26.57 -18.73 -0.66
C ARG A 129 -26.81 -17.24 -0.89
N LEU A 130 -27.34 -16.55 0.12
CA LEU A 130 -27.53 -15.11 0.08
C LEU A 130 -26.19 -14.41 0.30
N ILE A 131 -25.87 -13.49 -0.61
CA ILE A 131 -24.66 -12.66 -0.58
C ILE A 131 -25.06 -11.19 -0.66
N GLU A 132 -24.30 -10.33 0.01
CA GLU A 132 -24.41 -8.88 -0.18
C GLU A 132 -23.54 -8.49 -1.37
N CYS A 133 -24.15 -7.87 -2.39
CA CYS A 133 -23.43 -7.43 -3.58
C CYS A 133 -22.51 -6.25 -3.26
N ARG A 134 -21.23 -6.35 -3.62
CA ARG A 134 -20.22 -5.26 -3.45
C ARG A 134 -20.57 -3.93 -4.11
N PHE A 135 -21.44 -3.95 -5.13
CA PHE A 135 -21.73 -2.78 -5.96
C PHE A 135 -23.05 -2.09 -5.63
N CYS A 136 -24.09 -2.86 -5.28
CA CYS A 136 -25.42 -2.32 -4.96
C CYS A 136 -25.82 -2.49 -3.49
N HIS A 137 -25.06 -3.25 -2.70
CA HIS A 137 -25.33 -3.54 -1.28
C HIS A 137 -26.69 -4.23 -1.00
N ASN A 138 -27.32 -4.79 -2.03
CA ASN A 138 -28.52 -5.60 -1.87
C ASN A 138 -28.13 -7.05 -1.58
N ILE A 139 -29.01 -7.73 -0.84
CA ILE A 139 -28.88 -9.14 -0.50
C ILE A 139 -29.60 -9.94 -1.59
N GLU A 140 -28.82 -10.73 -2.33
CA GLU A 140 -29.30 -11.50 -3.49
C GLU A 140 -28.73 -12.92 -3.43
N PRO A 141 -29.37 -13.91 -4.08
CA PRO A 141 -28.79 -15.25 -4.19
C PRO A 141 -27.51 -15.24 -5.05
N GLN A 142 -26.55 -16.09 -4.69
CA GLN A 142 -25.24 -16.20 -5.36
C GLN A 142 -25.36 -16.56 -6.86
N GLY A 143 -26.37 -17.37 -7.20
CA GLY A 143 -26.57 -17.86 -8.56
C GLY A 143 -25.55 -18.92 -8.97
N PRO A 144 -25.52 -19.30 -10.25
CA PRO A 144 -24.53 -20.25 -10.75
C PRO A 144 -23.11 -19.68 -10.68
N ALA A 145 -22.12 -20.57 -10.64
CA ALA A 145 -20.72 -20.18 -10.77
C ALA A 145 -20.49 -19.49 -12.13
N SER A 146 -19.60 -18.49 -12.16
CA SER A 146 -19.24 -17.78 -13.38
C SER A 146 -18.43 -18.69 -14.32
N GLU A 147 -18.69 -18.59 -15.63
CA GLU A 147 -17.94 -19.34 -16.66
C GLU A 147 -16.66 -18.62 -17.09
N ASN A 148 -16.60 -17.30 -16.90
CA ASN A 148 -15.48 -16.47 -17.34
C ASN A 148 -14.31 -16.55 -16.35
N ALA A 149 -13.10 -16.82 -16.84
CA ALA A 149 -11.90 -16.89 -16.02
C ALA A 149 -11.63 -15.62 -15.19
N MET A 150 -11.87 -14.43 -15.75
CA MET A 150 -11.65 -13.17 -15.03
C MET A 150 -12.60 -13.01 -13.84
N ASP A 151 -13.88 -13.38 -14.02
CA ASP A 151 -14.89 -13.25 -12.98
C ASP A 151 -14.63 -14.27 -11.85
N ILE A 152 -14.08 -15.45 -12.17
CA ILE A 152 -13.63 -16.45 -11.20
C ILE A 152 -12.44 -15.92 -10.39
N MET A 153 -11.44 -15.32 -11.05
CA MET A 153 -10.25 -14.76 -10.38
C MET A 153 -10.60 -13.60 -9.44
N ASP A 154 -11.58 -12.77 -9.83
CA ASP A 154 -12.09 -11.67 -9.01
C ASP A 154 -13.05 -12.17 -7.89
N GLY A 155 -13.43 -13.45 -7.92
CA GLY A 155 -14.37 -14.06 -6.97
C GLY A 155 -15.78 -13.48 -7.04
N LEU A 156 -16.20 -13.05 -8.23
CA LEU A 156 -17.48 -12.39 -8.46
C LEU A 156 -18.60 -13.42 -8.64
N CYS A 157 -19.71 -13.19 -7.95
CA CYS A 157 -20.92 -14.01 -8.08
C CYS A 157 -21.79 -13.54 -9.26
N ALA A 158 -22.77 -14.33 -9.70
CA ALA A 158 -23.56 -14.04 -10.91
C ALA A 158 -24.22 -12.65 -10.88
N HIS A 159 -24.82 -12.27 -9.74
CA HIS A 159 -25.39 -10.94 -9.57
C HIS A 159 -24.32 -9.84 -9.60
N GLU A 160 -23.15 -10.07 -9.01
CA GLU A 160 -22.06 -9.09 -8.97
C GLU A 160 -21.46 -8.86 -10.36
N VAL A 161 -21.35 -9.89 -11.20
CA VAL A 161 -20.92 -9.75 -12.59
C VAL A 161 -21.88 -8.83 -13.35
N TYR A 162 -23.19 -9.09 -13.24
CA TYR A 162 -24.21 -8.27 -13.88
C TYR A 162 -24.22 -6.84 -13.32
N CYS A 163 -24.20 -6.66 -12.00
CA CYS A 163 -24.19 -5.35 -11.36
C CYS A 163 -22.92 -4.56 -11.70
N GLY A 164 -21.76 -5.21 -11.66
CA GLY A 164 -20.46 -4.63 -12.00
C GLY A 164 -20.28 -4.29 -13.48
N SER A 165 -21.08 -4.89 -14.37
CA SER A 165 -21.11 -4.58 -15.81
C SER A 165 -21.83 -3.28 -16.13
N ARG A 166 -22.72 -2.81 -15.25
CA ARG A 166 -23.38 -1.50 -15.38
C ARG A 166 -22.34 -0.39 -15.39
N THR A 167 -22.67 0.72 -16.04
CA THR A 167 -21.76 1.86 -16.18
C THR A 167 -22.22 3.05 -15.33
N ILE A 168 -21.26 3.80 -14.80
CA ILE A 168 -21.43 5.08 -14.13
C ILE A 168 -20.59 6.13 -14.87
N GLU A 169 -21.07 7.38 -14.87
CA GLU A 169 -20.33 8.52 -15.40
C GLU A 169 -19.23 8.97 -14.44
N CYS A 170 -17.98 9.07 -14.91
CA CYS A 170 -16.88 9.59 -14.11
C CYS A 170 -17.04 11.10 -13.87
N SER A 171 -16.89 11.54 -12.61
CA SER A 171 -17.00 12.96 -12.25
C SER A 171 -15.90 13.85 -12.86
N LYS A 172 -14.70 13.32 -13.13
CA LYS A 172 -13.58 14.09 -13.67
C LYS A 172 -13.62 14.22 -15.20
N CYS A 173 -13.92 13.13 -15.91
CA CYS A 173 -13.85 13.09 -17.38
C CYS A 173 -15.19 12.88 -18.08
N LYS A 174 -16.29 12.67 -17.34
CA LYS A 174 -17.63 12.35 -17.86
C LYS A 174 -17.68 11.12 -18.79
N ALA A 175 -16.65 10.28 -18.76
CA ALA A 175 -16.64 9.03 -19.49
C ALA A 175 -17.49 7.99 -18.77
N ASN A 176 -18.19 7.16 -19.54
CA ASN A 176 -18.93 6.01 -19.02
C ASN A 176 -17.97 4.87 -18.68
N VAL A 177 -17.87 4.53 -17.40
CA VAL A 177 -16.97 3.50 -16.88
C VAL A 177 -17.79 2.42 -16.18
N ARG A 178 -17.43 1.14 -16.35
CA ARG A 178 -18.08 0.03 -15.65
C ARG A 178 -17.87 0.17 -14.14
N ILE A 179 -18.89 -0.10 -13.32
CA ILE A 179 -18.82 0.04 -11.85
C ILE A 179 -17.63 -0.75 -11.29
N ARG A 180 -17.41 -1.97 -11.80
CA ARG A 180 -16.28 -2.82 -11.38
C ARG A 180 -14.89 -2.21 -11.65
N GLN A 181 -14.78 -1.24 -12.56
CA GLN A 181 -13.52 -0.62 -12.99
C GLN A 181 -13.33 0.82 -12.50
N VAL A 182 -14.25 1.36 -11.70
CA VAL A 182 -14.18 2.75 -11.23
C VAL A 182 -12.91 3.02 -10.41
N GLN A 183 -12.48 2.07 -9.58
CA GLN A 183 -11.25 2.21 -8.78
C GLN A 183 -10.00 2.30 -9.65
N VAL A 184 -9.88 1.43 -10.66
CA VAL A 184 -8.74 1.44 -11.61
C VAL A 184 -8.76 2.71 -12.45
N HIS A 185 -9.95 3.13 -12.89
CA HIS A 185 -10.11 4.38 -13.62
C HIS A 185 -9.71 5.62 -12.78
N MET A 186 -10.04 5.65 -11.48
CA MET A 186 -9.63 6.75 -10.61
C MET A 186 -8.12 6.75 -10.37
N LYS A 187 -7.49 5.57 -10.24
CA LYS A 187 -6.03 5.45 -10.20
C LYS A 187 -5.39 5.99 -11.48
N MET A 188 -5.97 5.73 -12.65
CA MET A 188 -5.49 6.31 -13.92
C MET A 188 -5.48 7.84 -13.89
N HIS A 189 -6.49 8.48 -13.31
CA HIS A 189 -6.48 9.93 -13.12
C HIS A 189 -5.36 10.38 -12.16
N GLN A 190 -5.17 9.68 -11.05
CA GLN A 190 -4.11 9.99 -10.09
C GLN A 190 -2.71 9.86 -10.73
N MET A 191 -2.49 8.80 -11.51
CA MET A 191 -1.22 8.59 -12.21
C MET A 191 -0.97 9.72 -13.22
N ARG A 192 -1.96 10.11 -14.01
CA ARG A 192 -1.81 11.26 -14.93
C ARG A 192 -1.54 12.57 -14.20
N GLU A 193 -2.18 12.79 -13.05
CA GLU A 193 -1.91 13.97 -12.21
C GLU A 193 -0.51 13.93 -11.59
N GLN A 194 -0.01 12.75 -11.22
CA GLN A 194 1.37 12.55 -10.77
C GLN A 194 2.36 12.80 -11.91
N GLU A 195 2.17 12.16 -13.06
CA GLU A 195 2.99 12.39 -14.26
C GLU A 195 2.99 13.87 -14.66
N ALA A 196 1.85 14.56 -14.61
CA ALA A 196 1.79 15.98 -14.90
C ALA A 196 2.60 16.84 -13.91
N ARG A 197 2.59 16.47 -12.61
CA ARG A 197 3.43 17.14 -11.60
C ARG A 197 4.91 16.84 -11.80
N ASP A 198 5.26 15.59 -12.07
CA ASP A 198 6.64 15.16 -12.24
C ASP A 198 7.25 15.74 -13.53
N ASN A 199 6.43 15.93 -14.56
CA ASN A 199 6.82 16.58 -15.82
C ASN A 199 6.83 18.12 -15.73
N MET A 200 6.54 18.71 -14.57
CA MET A 200 6.67 20.15 -14.38
C MET A 200 8.15 20.54 -14.36
N VAL A 201 8.65 21.03 -15.49
CA VAL A 201 10.05 21.49 -15.59
C VAL A 201 10.15 22.89 -14.97
N PRO A 202 10.90 23.07 -13.86
CA PRO A 202 11.05 24.38 -13.25
C PRO A 202 11.88 25.32 -14.12
N CYS A 203 11.67 26.62 -13.91
CA CYS A 203 12.47 27.71 -14.48
C CYS A 203 13.97 27.47 -14.25
N ALA A 204 14.80 27.77 -15.26
CA ALA A 204 16.25 27.68 -15.14
C ALA A 204 16.84 28.69 -14.13
N ASN A 205 16.11 29.77 -13.81
CA ASN A 205 16.50 30.68 -12.74
C ASN A 205 16.28 30.01 -11.38
N LYS A 206 17.36 29.73 -10.64
CA LYS A 206 17.29 29.01 -9.35
C LYS A 206 16.50 29.77 -8.27
N GLU A 207 16.32 31.08 -8.43
CA GLU A 207 15.50 31.91 -7.53
C GLU A 207 14.00 31.91 -7.93
N CYS A 208 13.58 31.08 -8.89
CA CYS A 208 12.21 31.05 -9.40
C CYS A 208 11.65 29.63 -9.48
N ASN A 209 10.51 29.41 -8.81
CA ASN A 209 9.81 28.10 -8.79
C ASN A 209 8.70 27.97 -9.83
N ARG A 210 8.62 28.88 -10.80
CA ARG A 210 7.57 28.85 -11.85
C ARG A 210 7.90 27.83 -12.93
N GLU A 211 6.89 27.37 -13.64
CA GLU A 211 7.03 26.49 -14.80
C GLU A 211 7.85 27.15 -15.91
N ARG A 212 8.74 26.38 -16.53
CA ARG A 212 9.55 26.80 -17.67
C ARG A 212 8.64 27.04 -18.87
N ALA A 213 8.77 28.22 -19.48
CA ALA A 213 8.16 28.50 -20.77
C ALA A 213 9.07 28.01 -21.90
N SER A 214 8.51 27.83 -23.09
CA SER A 214 9.29 27.53 -24.29
C SER A 214 10.09 28.77 -24.72
N ASN A 215 11.35 28.86 -24.27
CA ASN A 215 12.30 29.89 -24.70
C ASN A 215 13.73 29.32 -24.69
N PRO A 216 14.66 29.93 -25.45
CA PRO A 216 16.04 29.45 -25.54
C PRO A 216 16.85 29.57 -24.24
N LEU A 217 16.36 30.29 -23.23
CA LEU A 217 17.05 30.44 -21.93
C LEU A 217 16.53 29.47 -20.85
N GLY A 218 15.46 28.70 -21.13
CA GLY A 218 14.80 27.83 -20.17
C GLY A 218 14.12 28.56 -19.00
N LEU A 219 13.77 29.83 -19.16
CA LEU A 219 13.16 30.67 -18.12
C LEU A 219 11.62 30.59 -18.15
N CYS A 220 10.95 30.95 -17.06
CA CYS A 220 9.50 31.18 -17.07
C CYS A 220 9.16 32.46 -17.86
N ALA A 221 7.89 32.63 -18.27
CA ALA A 221 7.45 33.80 -19.05
C ALA A 221 7.77 35.14 -18.36
N THR A 222 7.70 35.20 -17.04
CA THR A 222 7.98 36.43 -16.26
C THR A 222 9.47 36.72 -16.13
N CYS A 223 10.31 35.70 -15.95
CA CYS A 223 11.77 35.89 -15.92
C CYS A 223 12.34 36.22 -17.31
N PHE A 224 11.69 35.73 -18.37
CA PHE A 224 12.10 36.01 -19.75
C PHE A 224 11.63 37.38 -20.26
N GLY A 225 10.58 37.97 -19.67
CA GLY A 225 10.01 39.26 -20.09
C GLY A 225 11.04 40.38 -20.35
N PRO A 226 11.99 40.66 -19.45
CA PRO A 226 13.02 41.69 -19.66
C PRO A 226 13.97 41.40 -20.83
N PHE A 227 14.07 40.15 -21.24
CA PHE A 227 14.93 39.70 -22.33
C PHE A 227 14.19 39.57 -23.66
N TYR A 228 12.87 39.71 -23.68
CA TYR A 228 12.07 39.61 -24.90
C TYR A 228 12.22 40.85 -25.80
N THR A 229 12.37 40.64 -27.10
CA THR A 229 12.25 41.68 -28.14
C THR A 229 11.56 41.08 -29.35
N GLY A 230 10.73 41.87 -30.03
CA GLY A 230 10.08 41.43 -31.29
C GLY A 230 10.98 41.37 -32.52
N GLN A 231 12.28 41.71 -32.41
CA GLN A 231 13.22 41.59 -33.52
C GLN A 231 13.63 40.13 -33.74
N HIS A 232 13.62 39.68 -35.00
CA HIS A 232 14.07 38.35 -35.36
C HIS A 232 15.60 38.24 -35.23
N ASP A 233 16.07 37.39 -34.31
CA ASP A 233 17.49 37.13 -34.05
C ASP A 233 17.77 35.63 -34.24
N PRO A 234 18.16 35.17 -35.45
CA PRO A 234 18.34 33.74 -35.75
C PRO A 234 19.46 33.09 -34.92
N ASP A 235 20.51 33.84 -34.60
CA ASP A 235 21.68 33.33 -33.86
C ASP A 235 21.63 33.61 -32.35
N ASN A 236 20.52 34.13 -31.80
CA ASN A 236 20.40 34.48 -30.38
C ASN A 236 21.52 35.40 -29.80
N GLN A 237 22.37 36.00 -30.63
CA GLN A 237 23.53 36.77 -30.16
C GLN A 237 23.12 38.02 -29.40
N LYS A 238 22.07 38.71 -29.85
CA LYS A 238 21.55 39.89 -29.13
C LYS A 238 20.88 39.49 -27.82
N LEU A 239 20.30 38.29 -27.74
CA LEU A 239 19.73 37.75 -26.50
C LEU A 239 20.85 37.48 -25.49
N LEU A 240 21.94 36.83 -25.90
CA LEU A 240 23.12 36.60 -25.06
C LEU A 240 23.74 37.92 -24.58
N LYS A 241 23.91 38.92 -25.48
CA LYS A 241 24.39 40.25 -25.10
C LYS A 241 23.49 40.94 -24.08
N ARG A 242 22.17 40.75 -24.12
CA ARG A 242 21.24 41.26 -23.11
C ARG A 242 21.41 40.53 -21.78
N LEU A 243 21.52 39.21 -21.81
CA LEU A 243 21.81 38.40 -20.62
C LEU A 243 23.12 38.84 -19.96
N THR A 244 24.19 39.01 -20.73
CA THR A 244 25.48 39.53 -20.25
C THR A 244 25.33 40.89 -19.60
N ARG A 245 24.64 41.84 -20.26
CA ARG A 245 24.43 43.18 -19.68
C ARG A 245 23.64 43.13 -18.37
N ALA A 246 22.60 42.30 -18.30
CA ALA A 246 21.78 42.15 -17.10
C ALA A 246 22.59 41.55 -15.93
N LEU A 247 23.34 40.47 -16.17
CA LEU A 247 24.20 39.85 -15.16
C LEU A 247 25.32 40.79 -14.71
N HIS A 248 25.94 41.54 -15.63
CA HIS A 248 26.98 42.51 -15.31
C HIS A 248 26.42 43.64 -14.44
N ALA A 249 25.26 44.19 -14.80
CA ALA A 249 24.59 45.21 -13.98
C ALA A 249 24.23 44.66 -12.59
N GLN A 250 23.79 43.41 -12.49
CA GLN A 250 23.44 42.77 -11.22
C GLN A 250 24.66 42.58 -10.29
N LEU A 251 25.84 42.26 -10.83
CA LEU A 251 27.07 42.08 -10.06
C LEU A 251 27.81 43.38 -9.72
N THR A 252 27.66 44.43 -10.55
CA THR A 252 28.33 45.71 -10.35
C THR A 252 27.48 46.72 -9.57
N ARG A 253 26.22 46.90 -10.00
CA ARG A 253 25.28 47.89 -9.40
C ARG A 253 24.33 47.25 -8.39
N GLY A 254 23.96 45.99 -8.59
CA GLY A 254 22.97 45.31 -7.77
C GLY A 254 21.53 45.56 -8.24
N CYS A 255 20.57 44.84 -7.65
CA CYS A 255 19.15 44.94 -7.99
C CYS A 255 18.41 46.05 -7.23
N GLY A 256 19.04 46.66 -6.22
CA GLY A 256 18.46 47.74 -5.42
C GLY A 256 17.45 47.30 -4.36
N ASN A 257 17.15 45.99 -4.23
CA ASN A 257 16.26 45.49 -3.18
C ASN A 257 17.03 45.20 -1.88
N GLN A 258 16.51 45.72 -0.76
CA GLN A 258 17.03 45.56 0.60
C GLN A 258 16.86 44.14 1.15
N LEU A 259 15.95 43.34 0.57
CA LEU A 259 15.71 41.95 0.97
C LEU A 259 16.35 40.92 0.02
N CYS A 260 17.17 41.38 -0.94
CA CYS A 260 17.85 40.46 -1.84
C CYS A 260 18.83 39.57 -1.06
N ARG A 261 18.77 38.25 -1.30
CA ARG A 261 19.70 37.24 -0.75
C ARG A 261 20.51 36.49 -1.82
N ASN A 262 20.45 36.97 -3.07
CA ASN A 262 21.13 36.31 -4.18
C ASN A 262 22.65 36.53 -4.10
N PRO A 263 23.48 35.47 -4.07
CA PRO A 263 24.94 35.59 -4.02
C PRO A 263 25.56 36.18 -5.30
N LEU A 264 24.85 36.14 -6.44
CA LEU A 264 25.25 36.75 -7.71
C LEU A 264 24.71 38.18 -7.87
N CYS A 265 24.41 38.88 -6.77
CA CYS A 265 23.95 40.26 -6.80
C CYS A 265 24.74 41.12 -5.82
N ALA A 266 25.21 42.30 -6.25
CA ALA A 266 25.92 43.23 -5.37
C ALA A 266 25.07 43.65 -4.16
N SER A 267 23.77 43.90 -4.37
CA SER A 267 22.83 44.19 -3.27
C SER A 267 22.68 42.99 -2.33
N GLY A 268 22.61 41.77 -2.86
CA GLY A 268 22.49 40.55 -2.05
C GLY A 268 23.72 40.29 -1.17
N VAL A 269 24.92 40.47 -1.73
CA VAL A 269 26.19 40.34 -1.00
C VAL A 269 26.29 41.39 0.12
N ARG A 270 25.87 42.64 -0.14
CA ARG A 270 25.83 43.70 0.88
C ARG A 270 24.85 43.40 2.00
N ASN A 271 23.68 42.84 1.68
CA ASN A 271 22.64 42.53 2.67
C ASN A 271 22.95 41.26 3.49
N SER A 272 23.76 40.34 2.94
CA SER A 272 24.15 39.10 3.63
C SER A 272 25.44 39.24 4.46
N ALA A 273 26.18 40.33 4.31
CA ALA A 273 27.39 40.59 5.09
C ALA A 273 27.04 41.15 6.49
N PRO A 274 27.64 40.64 7.58
CA PRO A 274 27.49 41.24 8.90
C PRO A 274 28.13 42.63 8.94
N SER A 275 27.49 43.56 9.64
CA SER A 275 27.64 45.02 9.59
C SER A 275 28.95 45.59 10.18
N THR A 276 30.11 45.07 9.80
CA THR A 276 31.40 45.67 10.11
C THR A 276 32.13 45.98 8.81
N ASP A 277 32.40 47.27 8.61
CA ASP A 277 33.05 47.93 7.47
C ASP A 277 32.11 48.41 6.36
N SER A 278 31.77 49.70 6.45
CA SER A 278 30.86 50.46 5.59
C SER A 278 31.46 50.92 4.26
N ASP A 279 32.62 50.41 3.87
CA ASP A 279 33.20 50.68 2.56
C ASP A 279 32.75 49.60 1.57
N ALA A 280 31.81 50.00 0.71
CA ALA A 280 31.17 49.17 -0.28
C ALA A 280 32.20 48.40 -1.14
N MET A 281 32.41 47.13 -0.82
CA MET A 281 33.11 46.21 -1.72
C MET A 281 32.18 45.89 -2.91
N THR A 282 32.06 46.83 -3.84
CA THR A 282 31.72 46.50 -5.22
C THR A 282 32.72 45.45 -5.67
N LEU A 283 32.23 44.28 -6.09
CA LEU A 283 33.10 43.30 -6.76
C LEU A 283 33.85 44.03 -7.88
N SER A 284 35.17 43.91 -7.91
CA SER A 284 35.96 44.47 -9.01
C SER A 284 35.42 43.94 -10.33
N GLU A 285 35.52 44.74 -11.40
CA GLU A 285 35.05 44.34 -12.74
C GLU A 285 35.65 42.98 -13.16
N THR A 286 36.88 42.69 -12.73
CA THR A 286 37.56 41.41 -12.93
C THR A 286 36.90 40.25 -12.16
N ALA A 287 36.52 40.43 -10.90
CA ALA A 287 35.85 39.40 -10.09
C ALA A 287 34.41 39.13 -10.58
N ALA A 288 33.71 40.15 -11.07
CA ALA A 288 32.39 40.00 -11.69
C ALA A 288 32.48 39.19 -13.00
N ALA A 289 33.48 39.47 -13.84
CA ALA A 289 33.72 38.70 -15.06
C ALA A 289 34.00 37.22 -14.78
N THR A 290 34.84 36.90 -13.80
CA THR A 290 35.17 35.50 -13.43
C THR A 290 33.92 34.69 -13.05
N LYS A 291 32.96 35.29 -12.34
CA LYS A 291 31.70 34.63 -11.96
C LYS A 291 30.69 34.49 -13.12
N MET A 292 30.71 35.41 -14.09
CA MET A 292 29.79 35.38 -15.23
C MET A 292 30.24 34.48 -16.38
N ILE A 293 31.55 34.38 -16.62
CA ILE A 293 32.13 33.59 -17.72
C ILE A 293 31.62 32.14 -17.77
N PRO A 294 31.55 31.36 -16.67
CA PRO A 294 31.04 29.98 -16.75
C PRO A 294 29.57 29.90 -17.18
N ILE A 295 28.74 30.81 -16.70
CA ILE A 295 27.32 30.90 -17.07
C ILE A 295 27.18 31.23 -18.56
N LEU A 296 27.91 32.24 -19.03
CA LEU A 296 27.87 32.65 -20.44
C LEU A 296 28.40 31.55 -21.36
N LYS A 297 29.49 30.86 -20.98
CA LYS A 297 30.00 29.70 -21.72
C LYS A 297 28.95 28.60 -21.88
N ALA A 298 28.13 28.35 -20.85
CA ALA A 298 27.05 27.36 -20.96
C ALA A 298 25.95 27.77 -21.97
N TYR A 299 25.72 29.06 -22.18
CA TYR A 299 24.74 29.57 -23.15
C TYR A 299 25.33 29.88 -24.55
N THR A 300 26.65 29.96 -24.71
CA THR A 300 27.30 30.20 -26.01
C THR A 300 26.96 29.18 -27.13
N PRO A 301 26.69 27.88 -26.85
CA PRO A 301 26.30 26.94 -27.90
C PRO A 301 25.02 27.35 -28.64
N LEU A 302 24.08 28.05 -27.97
CA LEU A 302 22.86 28.60 -28.59
C LEU A 302 23.15 29.63 -29.67
N CYS A 303 24.30 30.29 -29.60
CA CYS A 303 24.72 31.30 -30.56
C CYS A 303 25.51 30.74 -31.75
N THR A 304 25.95 29.49 -31.65
CA THR A 304 26.76 28.83 -32.67
C THR A 304 25.98 27.80 -33.48
N GLY A 305 24.68 27.63 -33.19
CA GLY A 305 23.82 26.62 -33.81
C GLY A 305 24.21 25.17 -33.52
N ARG A 306 25.16 24.95 -32.59
CA ARG A 306 25.72 23.61 -32.30
C ARG A 306 24.79 22.74 -31.44
N GLN A 307 23.92 23.34 -30.63
CA GLN A 307 22.97 22.64 -29.75
C GLN A 307 21.66 23.43 -29.64
N SER A 308 20.53 22.74 -29.80
CA SER A 308 19.17 23.30 -29.63
C SER A 308 18.67 23.19 -28.19
N THR A 309 19.27 22.33 -27.39
CA THR A 309 18.92 22.09 -25.98
C THR A 309 20.18 22.19 -25.12
N ILE A 310 20.12 23.03 -24.09
CA ILE A 310 21.16 23.10 -23.06
C ILE A 310 20.68 22.31 -21.84
N ASP A 311 21.59 21.65 -21.14
CA ASP A 311 21.33 21.14 -19.80
C ASP A 311 21.27 22.30 -18.79
N TYR A 312 20.08 22.88 -18.67
CA TYR A 312 19.79 23.97 -17.73
C TYR A 312 19.96 23.59 -16.26
N ALA A 313 20.00 22.29 -15.91
CA ALA A 313 20.14 21.86 -14.51
C ALA A 313 21.52 22.20 -13.95
N SER A 314 22.55 22.08 -14.80
CA SER A 314 23.96 22.35 -14.52
C SER A 314 24.33 23.85 -14.45
N ILE A 315 23.42 24.73 -14.90
CA ILE A 315 23.68 26.17 -14.96
C ILE A 315 23.21 26.84 -13.67
N GLU A 316 24.12 27.52 -12.98
CA GLU A 316 23.81 28.37 -11.83
C GLU A 316 23.33 29.77 -12.25
N LEU A 317 22.29 29.84 -13.09
CA LEU A 317 21.69 31.11 -13.47
C LEU A 317 20.83 31.63 -12.31
N ARG A 318 21.24 32.74 -11.69
CA ARG A 318 20.47 33.44 -10.65
C ARG A 318 20.21 34.88 -11.05
N LEU A 319 19.03 35.15 -11.60
CA LEU A 319 18.61 36.47 -12.06
C LEU A 319 17.67 37.11 -11.03
N CYS A 320 18.01 38.33 -10.61
CA CYS A 320 17.12 39.17 -9.81
C CYS A 320 16.09 39.83 -10.73
N THR A 321 15.01 39.12 -11.06
CA THR A 321 13.84 39.71 -11.71
C THR A 321 12.84 40.13 -10.64
N GLN A 322 12.07 41.19 -10.87
CA GLN A 322 11.10 41.77 -9.89
C GLN A 322 10.06 40.77 -9.35
N SER A 323 9.97 39.56 -9.92
CA SER A 323 9.03 38.50 -9.54
C SER A 323 9.64 37.34 -8.76
N SER A 324 10.95 37.33 -8.52
CA SER A 324 11.70 36.27 -7.82
C SER A 324 11.83 36.49 -6.30
N GLN A 325 11.18 37.52 -5.76
CA GLN A 325 11.35 37.97 -4.38
C GLN A 325 10.02 38.07 -3.61
N ALA A 326 9.01 37.31 -4.05
CA ALA A 326 7.79 37.03 -3.29
C ALA A 326 7.85 35.60 -2.75
#